data_AF-A0AAW2G9Y7-F1
#
_entry.id   AF-A0AAW2G9Y7-F1
#
_cell.length_a   1.000
_cell.length_b   1.000
_cell.length_c   1.000
_cell.angle_alpha   90.00
_cell.angle_beta   90.00
_cell.angle_gamma   90.00
#
_symmetry.space_group_name_H-M   'P 1'
#
loop_
_entity.id
_entity.type
_entity.pdbx_description
1 polymer ?
#
loop_
_entity_poly.entity_id
_entity_poly.type
_entity_poly.pdbx_seq_one_letter_code
_entity_poly.pdbx_strand_id
1 'polypeptide(L)'
;MLNRVTTKTVVLFTKVVVALSFSWPLSKNATKFQVYLVSEMEYNFKYAKPYEEVFYQRYINRCAMFYASITAAVFLGAFISGITPLIVTDQIFPAEAKYPFDVEHEPIKTIIFLHQFVAVWQCFSIVCLCSFVALFIWFSAARFEILSQQLRAVTDFYGTIVCVQQHIKLLR
;
A
#
# COMPACT_ATOMS: atom_id res chain seq x y z
N MET A 1 17.75 -7.57 -18.53
CA MET A 1 16.78 -6.47 -18.76
C MET A 1 15.64 -6.65 -17.76
N LEU A 2 15.57 -5.85 -16.69
CA LEU A 2 14.40 -5.88 -15.81
C LEU A 2 13.20 -5.28 -16.58
N ASN A 3 12.09 -6.02 -16.66
CA ASN A 3 10.84 -5.49 -17.22
C ASN A 3 10.48 -4.18 -16.51
N ARG A 4 10.24 -3.12 -17.28
CA ARG A 4 9.86 -1.81 -16.75
C ARG A 4 8.49 -1.95 -16.06
N VAL A 5 8.43 -1.67 -14.76
CA VAL A 5 7.18 -1.74 -13.99
C VAL A 5 6.25 -0.63 -14.47
N THR A 6 5.09 -0.97 -15.06
CA THR A 6 4.15 0.04 -15.56
C THR A 6 3.19 0.52 -14.47
N THR A 7 2.60 1.71 -14.63
CA THR A 7 1.51 2.25 -13.80
C THR A 7 0.39 1.22 -13.60
N LYS A 8 -0.01 0.54 -14.68
CA LYS A 8 -1.03 -0.52 -14.66
C LYS A 8 -0.63 -1.71 -13.80
N THR A 9 0.63 -2.14 -13.90
CA THR A 9 1.17 -3.25 -13.09
C THR A 9 1.16 -2.89 -11.62
N VAL A 10 1.53 -1.66 -11.25
CA VAL A 10 1.49 -1.21 -9.84
C VAL A 10 0.06 -1.20 -9.33
N VAL A 11 -0.87 -0.59 -10.05
CA VAL A 11 -2.29 -0.54 -9.63
C VAL A 11 -2.86 -1.94 -9.47
N LEU A 12 -2.55 -2.85 -10.41
CA LEU A 12 -2.99 -4.25 -10.31
C LEU A 12 -2.37 -4.96 -9.11
N PHE A 13 -1.05 -4.85 -8.92
CA PHE A 13 -0.34 -5.43 -7.79
C PHE A 13 -0.91 -4.93 -6.46
N THR A 14 -1.13 -3.63 -6.34
CA THR A 14 -1.75 -3.02 -5.17
C THR A 14 -3.16 -3.55 -4.94
N LYS A 15 -3.99 -3.66 -5.97
CA LYS A 15 -5.33 -4.27 -5.83
C LYS A 15 -5.27 -5.71 -5.35
N VAL A 16 -4.35 -6.51 -5.88
CA VAL A 16 -4.16 -7.90 -5.45
C VAL A 16 -3.72 -7.96 -3.99
N VAL A 17 -2.73 -7.16 -3.60
CA VAL A 17 -2.20 -7.11 -2.23
C VAL A 17 -3.27 -6.66 -1.23
N VAL A 18 -4.05 -5.62 -1.57
CA VAL A 18 -5.13 -5.10 -0.73
C VAL A 18 -6.34 -6.07 -0.72
N ALA A 19 -6.54 -6.87 -1.78
CA ALA A 19 -7.57 -7.93 -1.79
C ALA A 19 -7.18 -9.10 -0.87
N LEU A 20 -5.90 -9.48 -0.90
CA LEU A 20 -5.36 -10.48 0.02
C LEU A 20 -5.49 -10.02 1.49
N SER A 21 -5.46 -8.72 1.77
CA SER A 21 -5.73 -8.19 3.12
C SER A 21 -7.22 -8.01 3.45
N PHE A 22 -8.14 -8.57 2.64
CA PHE A 22 -9.60 -8.36 2.72
C PHE A 22 -10.04 -6.88 2.73
N SER A 23 -9.15 -5.99 2.32
CA SER A 23 -9.39 -4.55 2.26
C SER A 23 -9.89 -4.12 0.88
N TRP A 24 -9.84 -5.04 -0.10
CA TRP A 24 -10.35 -4.87 -1.46
C TRP A 24 -11.28 -6.04 -1.83
N PRO A 25 -12.40 -5.81 -2.54
CA PRO A 25 -12.90 -4.52 -3.00
C PRO A 25 -13.34 -3.61 -1.84
N LEU A 26 -13.23 -2.29 -2.04
CA LEU A 26 -13.80 -1.31 -1.11
C LEU A 26 -15.23 -1.73 -0.77
N SER A 27 -15.49 -1.88 0.53
CA SER A 27 -16.82 -2.24 1.04
C SER A 27 -17.89 -1.33 0.43
N LYS A 28 -19.13 -1.83 0.29
CA LYS A 28 -20.28 -0.98 -0.09
C LYS A 28 -20.48 0.18 0.89
N ASN A 29 -19.98 0.05 2.13
CA ASN A 29 -19.99 1.08 3.17
C ASN A 29 -18.73 1.94 3.18
N ALA A 30 -17.79 1.74 2.24
CA ALA A 30 -16.61 2.57 2.14
C ALA A 30 -17.02 4.03 1.87
N THR A 31 -16.25 4.96 2.43
CA THR A 31 -16.53 6.38 2.29
C THR A 31 -16.54 6.75 0.81
N LYS A 32 -17.58 7.46 0.34
CA LYS A 32 -17.68 7.95 -1.06
C LYS A 32 -16.38 8.58 -1.57
N PHE A 33 -15.65 9.24 -0.66
CA PHE A 33 -14.35 9.85 -0.91
C PHE A 33 -13.24 8.84 -1.30
N GLN A 34 -13.16 7.67 -0.65
CA GLN A 34 -12.14 6.66 -0.97
C GLN A 34 -12.35 6.07 -2.37
N VAL A 35 -13.59 5.79 -2.73
CA VAL A 35 -13.96 5.30 -4.08
C VAL A 35 -13.63 6.36 -5.12
N TYR A 36 -13.97 7.62 -4.84
CA TYR A 36 -13.63 8.74 -5.72
C TYR A 36 -12.12 8.87 -5.93
N LEU A 37 -11.31 8.85 -4.87
CA LEU A 37 -9.84 8.96 -4.98
C LEU A 37 -9.23 7.85 -5.83
N VAL A 38 -9.65 6.59 -5.65
CA VAL A 38 -9.16 5.49 -6.49
C VAL A 38 -9.54 5.74 -7.96
N SER A 39 -10.79 6.12 -8.21
CA SER A 39 -11.28 6.34 -9.58
C SER A 39 -10.56 7.50 -10.27
N GLU A 40 -10.31 8.58 -9.54
CA GLU A 40 -9.57 9.75 -10.02
C GLU A 40 -8.13 9.37 -10.34
N MET A 41 -7.46 8.61 -9.47
CA MET A 41 -6.09 8.13 -9.72
C MET A 41 -6.02 7.25 -10.98
N GLU A 42 -6.96 6.30 -11.13
CA GLU A 42 -7.02 5.42 -12.30
C GLU A 42 -7.30 6.18 -13.59
N TYR A 43 -8.21 7.15 -13.54
CA TYR A 43 -8.50 8.03 -14.66
C TYR A 43 -7.27 8.84 -15.08
N ASN A 44 -6.60 9.49 -14.12
CA ASN A 44 -5.39 10.27 -14.41
C ASN A 44 -4.27 9.40 -14.98
N PHE A 45 -4.06 8.19 -14.47
CA PHE A 45 -3.06 7.29 -15.06
C PHE A 45 -3.41 6.78 -16.46
N LYS A 46 -4.70 6.62 -16.76
CA LYS A 46 -5.16 6.17 -18.09
C LYS A 46 -5.02 7.25 -19.15
N TYR A 47 -5.23 8.52 -18.78
CA TYR A 47 -5.23 9.67 -19.69
C TYR A 47 -4.05 10.62 -19.45
N ALA A 48 -2.99 10.14 -18.77
CA ALA A 48 -1.80 10.94 -18.48
C ALA A 48 -1.13 11.40 -19.78
N LYS A 49 -0.68 12.66 -19.80
CA LYS A 49 0.12 13.18 -20.92
C LYS A 49 1.52 12.55 -20.89
N PRO A 50 2.22 12.44 -22.04
CA PRO A 50 3.56 11.84 -22.09
C PRO A 50 4.56 12.48 -21.12
N TYR A 51 4.47 13.80 -20.89
CA TYR A 51 5.33 14.47 -19.91
C TYR A 51 4.98 14.09 -18.46
N GLU A 52 3.70 13.88 -18.13
CA GLU A 52 3.23 13.51 -16.78
C GLU A 52 3.60 12.06 -16.46
N GLU A 53 3.55 11.19 -17.47
CA GLU A 53 3.94 9.79 -17.37
C GLU A 53 5.40 9.64 -16.91
N VAL A 54 6.30 10.52 -17.35
CA VAL A 54 7.70 10.52 -16.89
C VAL A 54 7.79 10.76 -15.39
N PHE A 55 7.02 11.71 -14.85
CA PHE A 55 6.96 11.97 -13.42
C PHE A 55 6.35 10.77 -12.68
N TYR A 56 5.20 10.26 -13.11
CA TYR A 56 4.56 9.11 -12.49
C TYR A 56 5.47 7.89 -12.48
N GLN A 57 6.16 7.61 -13.58
CA GLN A 57 7.08 6.49 -13.69
C GLN A 57 8.30 6.65 -12.76
N ARG A 58 8.81 7.87 -12.57
CA ARG A 58 9.89 8.16 -11.62
C ARG A 58 9.47 7.84 -10.19
N TYR A 59 8.27 8.26 -9.80
CA TYR A 59 7.70 7.95 -8.48
C TYR A 59 7.45 6.45 -8.32
N ILE A 60 6.86 5.80 -9.32
CA ILE A 60 6.64 4.35 -9.34
C ILE A 60 7.94 3.57 -9.17
N ASN A 61 8.99 3.93 -9.90
CA ASN A 61 10.26 3.20 -9.80
C ASN A 61 10.86 3.29 -8.39
N ARG A 62 10.74 4.44 -7.71
CA ARG A 62 11.18 4.56 -6.31
C ARG A 62 10.28 3.76 -5.37
N CYS A 63 8.97 3.84 -5.59
CA CYS A 63 7.97 3.33 -4.69
C CYS A 63 7.81 1.80 -4.77
N ALA A 64 7.87 1.24 -5.98
CA ALA A 64 7.71 -0.17 -6.24
C ALA A 64 8.83 -1.00 -5.58
N MET A 65 10.08 -0.53 -5.63
CA MET A 65 11.19 -1.23 -4.97
C MET A 65 11.03 -1.26 -3.45
N PHE A 66 10.66 -0.13 -2.85
CA PHE A 66 10.45 -0.03 -1.40
C PHE A 66 9.28 -0.90 -0.92
N TYR A 67 8.17 -0.93 -1.66
CA TYR A 67 7.05 -1.79 -1.29
C TYR A 67 7.34 -3.26 -1.52
N ALA A 68 8.00 -3.61 -2.63
CA ALA A 68 8.41 -4.98 -2.87
C ALA A 68 9.32 -5.47 -1.74
N SER A 69 10.27 -4.64 -1.27
CA SER A 69 11.16 -5.01 -0.17
C SER A 69 10.44 -5.18 1.16
N ILE A 70 9.54 -4.25 1.52
CA ILE A 70 8.77 -4.35 2.78
C ILE A 70 7.84 -5.57 2.73
N THR A 71 7.14 -5.76 1.61
CA THR A 71 6.23 -6.90 1.43
C THR A 71 7.00 -8.21 1.54
N ALA A 72 8.16 -8.32 0.87
CA ALA A 72 9.02 -9.49 0.96
C ALA A 72 9.52 -9.74 2.40
N ALA A 73 9.92 -8.68 3.13
CA ALA A 73 10.37 -8.80 4.51
C ALA A 73 9.26 -9.35 5.44
N VAL A 74 8.02 -8.90 5.24
CA VAL A 74 6.86 -9.37 6.03
C VAL A 74 6.52 -10.82 5.70
N PHE A 75 6.54 -11.20 4.42
CA PHE A 75 6.33 -12.60 4.02
C PHE A 75 7.42 -13.52 4.57
N LEU A 76 8.68 -13.09 4.51
CA LEU A 76 9.80 -13.84 5.10
C LEU A 76 9.64 -13.97 6.61
N GLY A 77 9.26 -12.91 7.32
CA GLY A 77 9.00 -12.95 8.76
C GLY A 77 7.88 -13.91 9.14
N ALA A 78 6.76 -13.88 8.40
CA ALA A 78 5.64 -14.79 8.62
C ALA A 78 6.03 -16.25 8.33
N PHE A 79 6.79 -16.49 7.26
CA PHE A 79 7.27 -17.83 6.90
C PHE A 79 8.23 -18.40 7.96
N ILE A 80 9.19 -17.59 8.42
CA ILE A 80 10.11 -17.97 9.48
C ILE A 80 9.33 -18.32 10.75
N SER A 81 8.43 -17.44 11.20
CA SER A 81 7.60 -17.65 12.40
C SER A 81 6.74 -18.92 12.31
N GLY A 82 6.21 -19.26 11.13
CA GLY A 82 5.45 -20.49 10.93
C GLY A 82 6.30 -21.77 10.97
N ILE A 83 7.58 -21.70 10.57
CA ILE A 83 8.49 -22.85 10.57
C ILE A 83 9.19 -23.05 11.91
N THR A 84 9.43 -21.98 12.68
CA THR A 84 10.07 -22.05 14.00
C THR A 84 9.55 -23.19 14.89
N PRO A 85 8.23 -23.39 15.08
CA PRO A 85 7.72 -24.48 15.92
C PRO A 85 7.94 -25.90 15.34
N LEU A 86 8.34 -26.03 14.07
CA LEU A 86 8.72 -27.32 13.46
C LEU A 86 10.20 -27.65 13.66
N ILE A 87 11.04 -26.64 13.90
CA ILE A 87 12.50 -26.79 14.06
C ILE A 87 12.87 -26.80 15.55
N VAL A 88 12.21 -25.98 16.36
CA VAL A 88 12.52 -25.79 17.78
C VAL A 88 11.53 -26.59 18.62
N THR A 89 11.99 -27.69 19.20
CA THR A 89 11.17 -28.64 19.97
C THR A 89 10.47 -28.01 21.18
N ASP A 90 11.08 -26.99 21.79
CA ASP A 90 10.55 -26.31 22.98
C ASP A 90 9.54 -25.20 22.64
N GLN A 91 9.38 -24.86 21.35
CA GLN A 91 8.50 -23.79 20.93
C GLN A 91 7.23 -24.35 20.27
N ILE A 92 6.15 -24.40 21.04
CA ILE A 92 4.86 -24.96 20.60
C ILE A 92 4.10 -24.01 19.65
N PHE A 93 4.34 -22.70 19.76
CA PHE A 93 3.57 -21.67 19.05
C PHE A 93 4.45 -20.85 18.08
N PRO A 94 3.88 -20.32 16.97
CA PRO A 94 4.62 -19.49 16.02
C PRO A 94 5.33 -18.27 16.61
N ALA A 95 4.79 -17.69 17.69
CA ALA A 95 5.40 -16.60 18.44
C ALA A 95 5.76 -17.02 19.86
N GLU A 96 6.93 -16.58 20.34
CA GLU A 96 7.41 -16.78 21.70
C GLU A 96 6.62 -15.85 22.66
N ALA A 97 5.46 -16.33 23.13
CA ALA A 97 4.62 -15.63 24.09
C ALA A 97 4.50 -16.44 25.38
N LYS A 98 4.73 -15.80 26.53
CA LYS A 98 4.53 -16.40 27.85
C LYS A 98 3.09 -16.17 28.31
N TYR A 99 2.36 -17.25 28.53
CA TYR A 99 0.99 -17.22 29.03
C TYR A 99 0.97 -17.53 30.55
N PRO A 100 0.20 -16.78 31.36
CA PRO A 100 0.10 -17.00 32.81
C PRO A 100 -0.82 -18.16 33.20
N PHE A 101 -1.23 -18.99 32.25
CA PHE A 101 -2.15 -20.11 32.40
C PHE A 101 -1.63 -21.29 31.58
N ASP A 102 -2.16 -22.48 31.86
CA ASP A 102 -1.70 -23.70 31.21
C ASP A 102 -2.13 -23.75 29.73
N VAL A 103 -1.15 -23.94 28.86
CA VAL A 103 -1.27 -23.84 27.40
C VAL A 103 -1.29 -25.20 26.70
N GLU A 104 -1.01 -26.29 27.42
CA GLU A 104 -0.82 -27.62 26.81
C GLU A 104 -2.14 -28.38 26.60
N HIS A 105 -3.25 -27.83 27.07
CA HIS A 105 -4.56 -28.46 27.06
C HIS A 105 -5.42 -27.98 25.90
N GLU A 106 -6.13 -28.90 25.23
CA GLU A 106 -7.19 -28.53 24.29
C GLU A 106 -8.44 -28.07 25.06
N PRO A 107 -9.16 -27.00 24.64
CA PRO A 107 -9.04 -26.26 23.37
C PRO A 107 -8.14 -25.01 23.42
N ILE A 108 -7.51 -24.73 24.57
CA ILE A 108 -6.74 -23.49 24.82
C ILE A 108 -5.60 -23.35 23.81
N LYS A 109 -4.89 -24.44 23.54
CA LYS A 109 -3.84 -24.53 22.52
C LYS A 109 -4.34 -24.10 21.14
N THR A 110 -5.47 -24.65 20.70
CA THR A 110 -6.10 -24.30 19.42
C THR A 110 -6.51 -22.82 19.37
N ILE A 111 -7.08 -22.28 20.45
CA ILE A 111 -7.48 -20.86 20.54
C ILE A 111 -6.26 -19.94 20.39
N ILE A 112 -5.16 -20.26 21.07
CA ILE A 112 -3.92 -19.47 20.99
C ILE A 112 -3.31 -19.54 19.60
N PHE A 113 -3.27 -20.72 18.99
CA PHE A 113 -2.77 -20.88 17.63
C PHE A 113 -3.58 -20.02 16.64
N LEU A 114 -4.92 -20.07 16.73
CA LEU A 114 -5.79 -19.24 15.91
C LEU A 114 -5.58 -17.74 16.16
N HIS A 115 -5.42 -17.32 17.41
CA HIS A 115 -5.17 -15.92 17.75
C HIS A 115 -3.84 -15.42 17.17
N GLN A 116 -2.76 -16.18 17.33
CA GLN A 116 -1.46 -15.81 16.77
C GLN A 116 -1.49 -15.78 15.23
N PHE A 117 -2.21 -16.71 14.59
CA PHE A 117 -2.44 -16.67 13.15
C PHE A 117 -3.16 -15.38 12.72
N VAL A 118 -4.22 -14.99 13.42
CA VAL A 118 -4.94 -13.73 13.17
C VAL A 118 -4.03 -12.52 13.38
N ALA A 119 -3.18 -12.52 14.40
CA ALA A 119 -2.24 -11.43 14.65
C ALA A 119 -1.21 -11.28 13.51
N VAL A 120 -0.64 -12.40 13.03
CA VAL A 120 0.26 -12.40 11.85
C VAL A 120 -0.46 -11.88 10.61
N TRP A 121 -1.71 -12.31 10.40
CA TRP A 121 -2.54 -11.83 9.30
C TRP A 121 -2.84 -10.33 9.37
N GLN A 122 -3.07 -9.79 10.58
CA GLN A 122 -3.27 -8.36 10.80
C GLN A 122 -2.01 -7.56 10.47
N CYS A 123 -0.83 -8.03 10.88
CA CYS A 123 0.45 -7.40 10.53
C CYS A 123 0.64 -7.31 9.01
N PHE A 124 0.35 -8.39 8.29
CA PHE A 124 0.33 -8.39 6.82
C PHE A 124 -0.65 -7.35 6.26
N SER A 125 -1.87 -7.34 6.80
CA SER A 125 -2.94 -6.43 6.33
C SER A 125 -2.60 -4.95 6.54
N ILE A 126 -1.98 -4.60 7.67
CA ILE A 126 -1.53 -3.23 7.96
C ILE A 126 -0.49 -2.78 6.94
N VAL A 127 0.48 -3.63 6.61
CA VAL A 127 1.52 -3.30 5.63
C VAL A 127 0.93 -3.06 4.24
N CYS A 128 -0.06 -3.88 3.85
CA CYS A 128 -0.81 -3.70 2.60
C CYS A 128 -1.55 -2.35 2.57
N LEU A 129 -2.22 -2.00 3.66
CA LEU A 129 -2.94 -0.73 3.81
C LEU A 129 -2.00 0.48 3.79
N CYS A 130 -0.89 0.41 4.54
CA CYS A 130 0.14 1.45 4.52
C CYS A 130 0.70 1.66 3.10
N SER A 131 0.88 0.57 2.35
CA SER A 131 1.35 0.65 0.96
C SER A 131 0.32 1.32 0.04
N PHE A 132 -0.96 1.02 0.24
CA PHE A 132 -2.06 1.66 -0.47
C PHE A 132 -2.14 3.17 -0.17
N VAL A 133 -2.09 3.55 1.11
CA VAL A 133 -2.12 4.96 1.53
C VAL A 133 -0.94 5.73 0.97
N ALA A 134 0.28 5.19 1.08
CA ALA A 134 1.44 5.91 0.61
C ALA A 134 1.47 6.01 -0.93
N LEU A 135 0.87 5.08 -1.70
CA LEU A 135 0.64 5.30 -3.15
C LEU A 135 -0.17 6.55 -3.44
N PHE A 136 -1.23 6.84 -2.67
CA PHE A 136 -1.97 8.09 -2.81
C PHE A 136 -1.14 9.31 -2.46
N ILE A 137 -0.32 9.24 -1.40
CA ILE A 137 0.58 10.33 -1.03
C ILE A 137 1.55 10.62 -2.16
N TRP A 138 2.16 9.60 -2.76
CA TRP A 138 3.07 9.76 -3.89
C TRP A 138 2.37 10.26 -5.14
N PHE A 139 1.17 9.77 -5.45
CA PHE A 139 0.35 10.29 -6.54
C PHE A 139 0.05 11.78 -6.35
N SER A 140 -0.35 12.18 -5.14
CA SER A 140 -0.59 13.58 -4.80
C SER A 140 0.69 14.41 -4.92
N ALA A 141 1.82 13.91 -4.42
CA ALA A 141 3.11 14.58 -4.51
C ALA A 141 3.53 14.80 -5.97
N ALA A 142 3.36 13.78 -6.82
CA ALA A 142 3.66 13.88 -8.25
C ALA A 142 2.82 14.98 -8.93
N ARG A 143 1.52 15.07 -8.61
CA ARG A 143 0.65 16.14 -9.14
C ARG A 143 1.04 17.52 -8.64
N PHE A 144 1.42 17.65 -7.36
CA PHE A 144 1.92 18.92 -6.82
C PHE A 144 3.25 19.34 -7.45
N GLU A 145 4.15 18.39 -7.75
CA GLU A 145 5.40 18.68 -8.43
C GLU A 145 5.16 19.13 -9.88
N ILE A 146 4.29 18.44 -10.62
CA ILE A 146 3.87 18.85 -11.98
C ILE A 146 3.28 20.27 -11.95
N LEU A 147 2.39 20.54 -11.01
CA LEU A 147 1.78 21.86 -10.85
C LEU A 147 2.81 22.93 -10.49
N SER A 148 3.76 22.62 -9.61
CA SER A 148 4.85 23.53 -9.27
C SER A 148 5.72 23.87 -10.48
N GLN A 149 5.98 22.91 -11.38
CA GLN A 149 6.71 23.16 -12.62
C GLN A 149 5.89 24.05 -13.57
N GLN A 150 4.59 23.81 -13.70
CA GLN A 150 3.70 24.66 -14.48
C GLN A 150 3.67 26.09 -13.94
N LEU A 151 3.59 26.27 -12.61
CA LEU A 151 3.64 27.58 -11.98
C LEU A 151 4.95 28.32 -12.28
N ARG A 152 6.10 27.62 -12.23
CA ARG A 152 7.42 28.22 -12.54
C ARG A 152 7.58 28.58 -14.02
N ALA A 153 6.91 27.86 -14.92
CA ALA A 153 7.00 28.09 -16.36
C ALA A 153 6.04 29.18 -16.87
N VAL A 154 5.01 29.51 -16.10
CA VAL A 154 4.04 30.55 -16.45
C VAL A 154 4.66 31.93 -16.28
N THR A 155 4.57 32.75 -17.33
CA THR A 155 5.00 34.16 -17.34
C THR A 155 3.83 35.15 -17.23
N ASP A 156 2.60 34.65 -17.33
CA ASP A 156 1.37 35.45 -17.42
C ASP A 156 0.52 35.40 -16.14
N PHE A 157 -0.17 36.50 -15.85
CA PHE A 157 -1.01 36.65 -14.66
C PHE A 157 -2.23 35.71 -14.69
N TYR A 158 -2.86 35.55 -15.87
CA TYR A 158 -4.00 34.64 -16.01
C TYR A 158 -3.58 33.17 -15.86
N GLY A 159 -2.44 32.79 -16.44
CA GLY A 159 -1.86 31.46 -16.23
C GLY A 159 -1.57 31.15 -14.75
N THR A 160 -1.18 32.17 -13.98
CA THR A 160 -0.91 32.03 -12.54
C THR A 160 -2.20 31.76 -11.76
N ILE A 161 -3.28 32.47 -12.09
CA ILE A 161 -4.61 32.24 -11.50
C ILE A 161 -5.09 30.80 -11.75
N VAL A 162 -4.96 30.30 -12.99
CA VAL A 162 -5.37 28.93 -13.34
C VAL A 162 -4.57 27.89 -12.55
N CYS A 163 -3.27 28.10 -12.39
CA CYS A 163 -2.41 27.21 -11.62
C CYS A 163 -2.80 27.20 -10.12
N VAL A 164 -3.10 28.36 -9.55
CA VAL A 164 -3.59 28.48 -8.16
C VAL A 164 -4.95 27.80 -7.99
N GLN A 165 -5.87 27.93 -8.95
CA GLN A 165 -7.15 27.23 -8.92
C GLN A 165 -6.99 25.71 -8.95
N GLN A 166 -6.05 25.20 -9.76
CA GLN A 166 -5.71 23.77 -9.79
C GLN A 166 -5.08 23.30 -8.47
N HIS A 167 -4.25 24.12 -7.84
CA HIS A 167 -3.70 23.82 -6.51
C HIS A 167 -4.79 23.67 -5.46
N ILE A 168 -5.73 24.61 -5.42
CA ILE A 168 -6.87 24.59 -4.50
C ILE A 168 -7.76 23.37 -4.76
N LYS A 169 -7.96 22.99 -6.02
CA LYS A 169 -8.74 21.80 -6.39
C LYS A 169 -8.06 20.50 -5.94
N LEU A 170 -6.73 20.44 -5.92
CA LEU A 170 -5.98 19.27 -5.45
C LEU A 170 -5.98 19.13 -3.92
N LEU A 171 -6.12 20.23 -3.18
CA LEU A 171 -6.19 20.25 -1.72
C LEU A 171 -7.57 19.88 -1.16
N ARG A 172 -8.63 19.97 -1.97
CA ARG A 172 -10.02 19.71 -1.58
C ARG A 172 -10.41 18.26 -1.89
#